data_AF-A0A117I1K8-F1
#
_entry.id   AF-A0A117I1K8-F1
#
_cell.length_a   1.000
_cell.length_b   1.000
_cell.length_c   1.000
_cell.angle_alpha   90.00
_cell.angle_beta   90.00
_cell.angle_gamma   90.00
#
_symmetry.space_group_name_H-M   'P 1'
#
loop_
_entity.id
_entity.type
_entity.pdbx_description
1 polymer ?
#
loop_
_entity_poly.entity_id
_entity_poly.type
_entity_poly.pdbx_seq_one_letter_code
_entity_poly.pdbx_strand_id
1 'polypeptide(L)'
;MTIVKVLVDAVGEYNAGDIVKDAPDGLIEIAKRQVRNAATGKLLAEIIEGDVNSTDTPSEREQKLQAELDESKKREADLLAEISELKSDMHKDDELKDLKSTAKDLKIQGYTKMSIEELKEAISTTSGEVDGQ
;
A
#
# COMPACT_ATOMS: atom_id res chain seq x y z
N MET A 1 4.43 2.17 -23.42
CA MET A 1 5.52 2.92 -24.07
C MET A 1 6.38 1.93 -24.83
N THR A 2 6.51 2.11 -26.14
CA THR A 2 7.29 1.22 -27.01
C THR A 2 8.36 2.04 -27.73
N ILE A 3 9.58 1.55 -27.78
CA ILE A 3 10.75 2.16 -28.38
C ILE A 3 11.17 1.32 -29.56
N VAL A 4 11.20 1.94 -30.74
CA VAL A 4 11.55 1.30 -32.00
C VAL A 4 12.81 1.94 -32.57
N LYS A 5 13.76 1.10 -33.00
CA LYS A 5 14.91 1.49 -33.80
C LYS A 5 14.58 1.34 -35.28
N VAL A 6 14.87 2.36 -36.07
CA VAL A 6 14.81 2.27 -37.53
C VAL A 6 16.17 1.81 -38.06
N LEU A 7 16.17 0.80 -38.93
CA LEU A 7 17.38 0.09 -39.38
C LEU A 7 17.76 0.39 -40.83
N VAL A 8 16.88 1.05 -41.60
CA VAL A 8 17.11 1.41 -43.00
C VAL A 8 16.77 2.87 -43.26
N ASP A 9 17.32 3.41 -44.35
CA ASP A 9 16.96 4.74 -44.81
C ASP A 9 15.51 4.74 -45.33
N ALA A 10 14.71 5.65 -44.80
CA ALA A 10 13.30 5.90 -45.08
C ALA A 10 12.32 4.79 -44.67
N VAL A 11 11.83 4.88 -43.43
CA VAL A 11 10.57 4.25 -43.00
C VAL A 11 9.59 5.38 -42.65
N GLY A 12 8.78 5.80 -43.63
CA GLY A 12 7.93 7.00 -43.47
C GLY A 12 8.77 8.27 -43.39
N GLU A 13 8.69 8.99 -42.26
CA GLU A 13 9.48 10.20 -41.97
C GLU A 13 10.79 9.91 -41.21
N TYR A 14 11.06 8.64 -40.88
CA TYR A 14 12.19 8.23 -40.04
C TYR A 14 13.36 7.69 -40.87
N ASN A 15 14.58 7.95 -40.40
CA ASN A 15 15.84 7.60 -41.06
C ASN A 15 16.57 6.45 -40.36
N ALA A 16 17.58 5.88 -41.04
CA ALA A 16 18.38 4.83 -40.47
C ALA A 16 19.09 5.29 -39.18
N GLY A 17 18.93 4.53 -38.11
CA GLY A 17 19.51 4.81 -36.81
C GLY A 17 18.62 5.62 -35.86
N ASP A 18 17.47 6.11 -36.32
CA ASP A 18 16.53 6.82 -35.46
C ASP A 18 15.97 5.90 -34.37
N ILE A 19 15.90 6.43 -33.14
CA ILE A 19 15.30 5.78 -31.98
C ILE A 19 14.03 6.55 -31.64
N VAL A 20 12.88 5.99 -32.00
CA VAL A 20 11.58 6.61 -31.76
C VAL A 20 11.07 6.11 -30.42
N LYS A 21 11.03 7.03 -29.43
CA LYS A 21 10.41 6.79 -28.12
C LYS A 21 8.91 7.03 -28.24
N ASP A 22 8.11 6.11 -27.72
CA ASP A 22 6.67 6.07 -27.92
C ASP A 22 6.31 6.01 -29.41
N ALA A 23 6.83 4.96 -30.06
CA ALA A 23 6.69 4.77 -31.48
C ALA A 23 5.21 4.68 -31.89
N PRO A 24 4.81 5.32 -33.01
CA PRO A 24 3.45 5.20 -33.52
C PRO A 24 3.15 3.76 -33.94
N ASP A 25 1.87 3.38 -33.89
CA ASP A 25 1.42 2.01 -34.17
C ASP A 25 1.96 1.47 -35.50
N GLY A 26 2.02 2.31 -36.55
CA GLY A 26 2.58 1.92 -37.84
C GLY A 26 4.04 1.45 -37.77
N LEU A 27 4.90 2.11 -36.97
CA LEU A 27 6.27 1.67 -36.76
C LEU A 27 6.36 0.43 -35.88
N ILE A 28 5.51 0.35 -34.86
CA ILE A 28 5.42 -0.82 -33.98
C ILE A 28 5.04 -2.06 -34.81
N GLU A 29 4.05 -1.96 -35.70
CA GLU A 29 3.62 -3.06 -36.56
C GLU A 29 4.72 -3.53 -37.51
N ILE A 30 5.44 -2.58 -38.14
CA ILE A 30 6.57 -2.90 -39.05
C ILE A 30 7.63 -3.70 -38.30
N ALA A 31 7.96 -3.29 -37.08
CA ALA A 31 8.94 -3.98 -36.24
C ALA A 31 8.42 -5.34 -35.72
N LYS A 32 7.14 -5.42 -35.30
CA LYS A 32 6.48 -6.68 -34.87
C LYS A 32 6.43 -7.72 -35.99
N ARG A 33 6.07 -7.30 -37.20
CA ARG A 33 5.97 -8.17 -38.38
C ARG A 33 7.32 -8.48 -39.02
N GLN A 34 8.41 -7.92 -38.48
CA GLN A 34 9.77 -8.09 -39.00
C GLN A 34 9.84 -7.81 -40.51
N VAL A 35 9.20 -6.73 -40.95
CA VAL A 35 9.14 -6.36 -42.36
C VAL A 35 10.56 -6.08 -42.85
N ARG A 36 10.89 -6.59 -44.04
CA ARG A 36 12.22 -6.46 -44.65
C ARG A 36 12.17 -5.59 -45.90
N ASN A 37 13.24 -4.84 -46.11
CA ASN A 37 13.47 -4.12 -47.35
C ASN A 37 13.63 -5.14 -48.51
N ALA A 38 12.82 -4.98 -49.55
CA ALA A 38 12.82 -5.91 -50.68
C ALA A 38 14.13 -5.94 -51.48
N ALA A 39 14.86 -4.81 -51.52
CA ALA A 39 16.11 -4.69 -52.27
C ALA A 39 17.33 -5.20 -51.50
N THR A 40 17.35 -5.04 -50.16
CA THR A 40 18.53 -5.39 -49.33
C THR A 40 18.30 -6.60 -48.42
N GLY A 41 17.05 -7.05 -48.24
CA GLY A 41 16.68 -8.14 -47.33
C GLY A 41 16.83 -7.82 -45.83
N LYS A 42 17.25 -6.60 -45.49
CA LYS A 42 17.44 -6.13 -44.11
C LYS A 42 16.09 -5.76 -43.48
N LEU A 43 15.98 -5.95 -42.17
CA LEU A 43 14.81 -5.50 -41.40
C LEU A 43 14.66 -3.99 -41.48
N LEU A 44 13.41 -3.51 -41.57
CA LEU A 44 13.12 -2.08 -41.64
C LEU A 44 13.23 -1.39 -40.27
N ALA A 45 12.72 -2.06 -39.23
CA ALA A 45 12.71 -1.55 -37.86
C ALA A 45 12.73 -2.70 -36.86
N GLU A 46 13.16 -2.42 -35.64
CA GLU A 46 13.29 -3.39 -34.54
C GLU A 46 12.81 -2.75 -33.23
N ILE A 47 12.04 -3.48 -32.42
CA ILE A 47 11.65 -3.03 -31.09
C ILE A 47 12.84 -3.20 -30.15
N ILE A 48 13.33 -2.10 -29.59
CA ILE A 48 14.43 -2.12 -28.61
C ILE A 48 13.87 -2.40 -27.21
N GLU A 49 12.74 -1.79 -26.90
CA GLU A 49 12.14 -1.83 -25.57
C GLU A 49 10.64 -1.59 -25.71
N GLY A 50 9.81 -2.48 -25.17
CA GLY A 50 8.38 -2.35 -25.29
C GLY A 50 7.73 -3.71 -25.33
N ASP A 51 6.53 -3.76 -24.78
CA ASP A 51 5.83 -4.99 -24.54
C ASP A 51 5.25 -5.53 -25.85
N VAL A 52 6.00 -6.42 -26.49
CA VAL A 52 5.63 -6.99 -27.80
C VAL A 52 4.49 -8.00 -27.64
N ASN A 53 4.24 -8.46 -26.41
CA ASN A 53 3.34 -9.55 -26.05
C ASN A 53 2.46 -9.24 -24.83
N SER A 54 1.88 -8.04 -24.70
CA SER A 54 0.80 -7.81 -23.73
C SER A 54 -0.47 -8.54 -24.18
N THR A 55 -0.50 -9.87 -24.11
CA THR A 55 -1.76 -10.56 -23.85
C THR A 55 -2.11 -10.17 -22.43
N ASP A 56 -3.16 -9.35 -22.26
CA ASP A 56 -3.70 -8.76 -21.02
C ASP A 56 -4.09 -9.78 -19.93
N THR A 57 -3.67 -11.03 -20.06
CA THR A 57 -3.79 -12.08 -19.06
C THR A 57 -2.56 -12.05 -18.15
N PRO A 58 -2.73 -11.73 -16.86
CA PRO A 58 -1.65 -11.85 -15.88
C PRO A 58 -1.09 -13.26 -15.95
N SER A 59 0.23 -13.35 -16.06
CA SER A 59 0.94 -14.63 -16.00
C SER A 59 0.59 -15.36 -14.70
N GLU A 60 0.70 -16.69 -14.69
CA GLU A 60 0.45 -17.49 -13.48
C GLU A 60 1.25 -16.99 -12.26
N ARG A 61 2.45 -16.46 -12.50
CA ARG A 61 3.29 -15.84 -11.47
C ARG A 61 2.67 -14.56 -10.90
N GLU A 62 2.12 -13.70 -11.75
CA GLU A 62 1.45 -12.47 -11.32
C GLU A 62 0.16 -12.77 -10.55
N GLN A 63 -0.61 -13.76 -10.98
CA GLN A 63 -1.80 -14.21 -10.24
C GLN A 63 -1.42 -14.76 -8.86
N LYS A 64 -0.35 -15.56 -8.78
CA LYS A 64 0.15 -16.08 -7.50
C LYS A 64 0.64 -14.95 -6.58
N LEU A 65 1.39 -14.00 -7.11
CA LEU A 65 1.85 -12.83 -6.36
C LEU A 65 0.67 -11.99 -5.84
N GLN A 66 -0.39 -11.84 -6.65
CA GLN A 66 -1.59 -11.13 -6.24
C GLN A 66 -2.31 -11.84 -5.09
N ALA A 67 -2.43 -13.17 -5.16
CA ALA A 67 -3.02 -13.96 -4.07
C ALA A 67 -2.21 -13.87 -2.77
N GLU A 68 -0.87 -13.95 -2.85
CA GLU A 68 0.02 -13.79 -1.69
C GLU A 68 -0.08 -12.37 -1.09
N LEU A 69 -0.21 -11.34 -1.93
CA LEU A 69 -0.40 -9.96 -1.51
C LEU A 69 -1.73 -9.77 -0.78
N ASP A 70 -2.81 -10.35 -1.29
CA ASP A 70 -4.14 -10.26 -0.68
C ASP A 70 -4.20 -11.01 0.66
N GLU A 71 -3.55 -12.18 0.75
CA GLU A 71 -3.39 -12.91 2.01
C GLU A 71 -2.54 -12.12 3.02
N SER A 72 -1.47 -11.46 2.55
CA SER A 72 -0.64 -10.60 3.41
C SER A 72 -1.43 -9.42 3.96
N LYS A 73 -2.20 -8.72 3.12
CA LYS A 73 -3.04 -7.59 3.54
C LYS A 73 -4.09 -8.01 4.55
N LYS A 74 -4.69 -9.18 4.38
CA LYS A 74 -5.65 -9.72 5.35
C LYS A 74 -5.00 -9.96 6.71
N ARG A 75 -3.84 -10.63 6.73
CA ARG A 75 -3.08 -10.86 7.97
C ARG A 75 -2.67 -9.56 8.64
N GLU A 76 -2.25 -8.56 7.88
CA GLU A 76 -1.90 -7.25 8.42
C GLU A 76 -3.12 -6.55 9.07
N ALA A 77 -4.29 -6.60 8.41
CA ALA A 77 -5.52 -6.05 8.97
C ALA A 77 -5.93 -6.76 10.29
N ASP A 78 -5.83 -8.08 10.33
CA ASP A 78 -6.14 -8.87 11.54
C ASP A 78 -5.18 -8.52 12.69
N LEU A 79 -3.87 -8.43 12.42
CA LEU A 79 -2.87 -8.03 13.42
C LEU A 79 -3.07 -6.60 13.92
N LEU A 80 -3.43 -5.66 13.04
CA LEU A 80 -3.72 -4.29 13.44
C LEU A 80 -4.94 -4.20 14.35
N ALA A 81 -5.97 -5.03 14.11
CA ALA A 81 -7.13 -5.12 15.00
C ALA A 81 -6.74 -5.64 16.39
N GLU A 82 -5.94 -6.71 16.46
CA GLU A 82 -5.45 -7.28 17.73
C GLU A 82 -4.58 -6.29 18.51
N ILE A 83 -3.68 -5.56 17.83
CA ILE A 83 -2.88 -4.50 18.45
C ILE A 83 -3.77 -3.39 19.01
N SER A 84 -4.84 -3.01 18.29
CA SER A 84 -5.77 -1.99 18.75
C SER A 84 -6.52 -2.43 20.01
N GLU A 85 -6.91 -3.69 20.10
CA GLU A 85 -7.57 -4.26 21.28
C GLU A 85 -6.61 -4.30 22.49
N LEU A 86 -5.41 -4.85 22.31
CA LEU A 86 -4.38 -4.89 23.35
C LEU A 86 -4.03 -3.49 23.88
N LYS A 87 -3.91 -2.51 22.98
CA LYS A 87 -3.63 -1.13 23.36
C LYS A 87 -4.78 -0.52 24.18
N SER A 88 -6.03 -0.82 23.84
CA SER A 88 -7.21 -0.39 24.61
C SER A 88 -7.17 -0.96 26.02
N ASP A 89 -6.86 -2.25 26.17
CA ASP A 89 -6.78 -2.89 27.49
C ASP A 89 -5.61 -2.37 28.33
N MET A 90 -4.45 -2.12 27.71
CA MET A 90 -3.33 -1.46 28.38
C MET A 90 -3.72 -0.06 28.89
N HIS A 91 -4.46 0.73 28.10
CA HIS A 91 -4.92 2.04 28.53
C HIS A 91 -5.91 1.97 29.71
N LYS A 92 -6.78 0.97 29.77
CA LYS A 92 -7.68 0.75 30.92
C LYS A 92 -6.90 0.42 32.19
N ASP A 93 -5.85 -0.39 32.08
CA ASP A 93 -5.00 -0.75 33.22
C ASP A 93 -4.23 0.46 33.77
N ASP A 94 -3.70 1.31 32.89
CA ASP A 94 -3.03 2.55 33.28
C ASP A 94 -4.03 3.55 33.91
N GLU A 95 -5.20 3.71 33.31
CA GLU A 95 -6.28 4.54 33.87
C GLU A 95 -6.72 4.06 35.26
N LEU A 96 -6.89 2.73 35.44
CA LEU A 96 -7.26 2.16 36.73
C LEU A 96 -6.19 2.42 37.80
N LYS A 97 -4.90 2.37 37.45
CA LYS A 97 -3.80 2.69 38.39
C LYS A 97 -3.83 4.17 38.79
N ASP A 98 -4.02 5.07 37.83
CA ASP A 98 -4.07 6.51 38.08
C ASP A 98 -5.26 6.89 38.95
N LEU A 99 -6.43 6.32 38.68
CA LEU A 99 -7.64 6.50 39.50
C LEU A 99 -7.44 5.94 40.91
N LYS A 100 -6.82 4.77 41.07
CA LYS A 100 -6.51 4.21 42.40
C LYS A 100 -5.52 5.08 43.17
N SER A 101 -4.53 5.67 42.51
CA SER A 101 -3.61 6.63 43.14
C SER A 101 -4.35 7.87 43.62
N THR A 102 -5.19 8.45 42.76
CA THR A 102 -5.99 9.64 43.08
C THR A 102 -6.97 9.36 44.23
N ALA A 103 -7.67 8.23 44.20
CA ALA A 103 -8.59 7.81 45.25
C ALA A 103 -7.88 7.56 46.60
N LYS A 104 -6.66 7.02 46.56
CA LYS A 104 -5.80 6.88 47.74
C LYS A 104 -5.42 8.23 48.34
N ASP A 105 -5.05 9.20 47.51
CA ASP A 105 -4.70 10.56 47.95
C ASP A 105 -5.89 11.29 48.57
N LEU A 106 -7.10 11.09 48.00
CA LEU A 106 -8.37 11.57 48.54
C LEU A 106 -8.91 10.75 49.72
N LYS A 107 -8.19 9.69 50.15
CA LYS A 107 -8.56 8.80 51.26
C LYS A 107 -9.93 8.12 51.10
N ILE A 108 -10.34 7.85 49.86
CA ILE A 108 -11.58 7.13 49.55
C ILE A 108 -11.46 5.70 50.06
N GLN A 109 -12.42 5.27 50.89
CA GLN A 109 -12.41 3.92 51.44
C GLN A 109 -12.82 2.87 50.40
N GLY A 110 -12.19 1.69 50.44
CA GLY A 110 -12.53 0.58 49.55
C GLY A 110 -12.00 0.72 48.10
N TYR A 111 -11.26 1.78 47.78
CA TYR A 111 -10.78 2.09 46.42
C TYR A 111 -10.03 0.95 45.71
N THR A 112 -9.40 0.03 46.45
CA THR A 112 -8.67 -1.10 45.87
C THR A 112 -9.59 -2.13 45.18
N LYS A 113 -10.87 -2.19 45.59
CA LYS A 113 -11.88 -3.12 45.07
C LYS A 113 -12.86 -2.49 44.08
N MET A 114 -12.80 -1.17 43.88
CA MET A 114 -13.71 -0.44 43.00
C MET A 114 -13.31 -0.58 41.53
N SER A 115 -14.31 -0.56 40.63
CA SER A 115 -14.13 -0.46 39.18
C SER A 115 -13.68 0.95 38.74
N ILE A 116 -13.30 1.11 37.47
CA ILE A 116 -12.93 2.42 36.89
C ILE A 116 -14.08 3.43 37.06
N GLU A 117 -15.31 3.01 36.80
CA GLU A 117 -16.51 3.84 36.88
C GLU A 117 -16.81 4.23 38.33
N GLU A 118 -16.76 3.27 39.25
CA GLU A 118 -16.97 3.51 40.68
C GLU A 118 -15.92 4.47 41.25
N LEU A 119 -14.65 4.32 40.83
CA LEU A 119 -13.57 5.24 41.23
C LEU A 119 -13.80 6.65 40.70
N LYS A 120 -14.21 6.81 39.43
CA LYS A 120 -14.51 8.13 38.85
C LYS A 120 -15.66 8.82 39.60
N GLU A 121 -16.71 8.07 39.92
CA GLU A 121 -17.85 8.61 40.67
C GLU A 121 -17.45 9.01 42.09
N ALA A 122 -16.73 8.15 42.81
CA ALA A 122 -16.26 8.42 44.17
C ALA A 122 -15.28 9.60 44.22
N ILE A 123 -14.35 9.70 43.25
CA ILE A 123 -13.44 10.85 43.13
C ILE A 123 -14.21 12.13 42.86
N SER A 124 -15.22 12.10 41.98
CA SER A 124 -16.02 13.28 41.65
C SER A 124 -16.84 13.78 42.85
N THR A 125 -17.41 12.88 43.64
CA THR A 125 -18.14 13.24 44.87
C THR A 125 -17.21 13.79 45.95
N THR A 126 -16.07 13.14 46.17
CA THR A 126 -15.10 13.56 47.20
C THR A 126 -14.42 14.88 46.82
N SER A 127 -14.14 15.11 45.54
CA SER A 127 -13.57 16.38 45.05
C SER A 127 -14.60 17.51 45.02
N GLY A 128 -15.89 17.21 44.93
CA GLY A 128 -16.97 18.20 45.00
C GLY A 128 -17.27 18.68 46.43
N GLU A 129 -16.96 17.90 47.46
CA GLU A 129 -17.18 18.28 48.87
C GLU A 129 -16.09 19.20 49.45
N VAL A 130 -14.97 19.43 48.75
CA VAL A 130 -13.88 20.29 49.25
C VAL A 130 -14.12 21.79 49.01
N ASP A 131 -15.13 22.18 48.23
CA ASP A 131 -15.42 23.58 47.88
C ASP A 131 -16.61 24.17 48.67
N GLY A 132 -16.61 24.02 49.99
CA GLY A 132 -17.73 24.47 50.83
C GLY A 132 -17.42 24.59 52.33
N GLN A 133 -16.46 25.43 52.69
CA GLN A 133 -16.35 26.01 54.03
C GLN A 133 -16.20 27.52 53.96
#